data_AF-A0A8J3LG03-F1
#
_entry.id   AF-A0A8J3LG03-F1
#
_cell.length_a   1.000
_cell.length_b   1.000
_cell.length_c   1.000
_cell.angle_alpha   90.00
_cell.angle_beta   90.00
_cell.angle_gamma   90.00
#
_symmetry.space_group_name_H-M   'P 1'
#
loop_
_entity.id
_entity.type
_entity.pdbx_description
1 polymer ?
#
loop_
_entity_poly.entity_id
_entity_poly.type
_entity_poly.pdbx_seq_one_letter_code
_entity_poly.pdbx_strand_id
1 'polypeptide(L)'
;MSERISGRIVTPDGVVEGALHLDGDRIGSVEPGPAADRWVLPGFVDIHNHGGGGFTFTTGDAAQARQAAAFHLRHGTTTMLASLVSSPFELMRDAVLAYAPLVAEGVLAGVHFEGPYLSHARCGAQNPAFLRDPSLDELTEILKLADGALRMVTIAPERAGAMDAIRLLVEHGTVAAVGHTDGSYAEVMAAVEAGATVGTHLFNGMRPVHHREPGPIVALLDSPTVVCELVADGVHLHDGTLAYVAHSAGTARSALITDAMTAAGMPDGEYDLGGLTVTVADRVARLAGGSIAGSTLTMDAAVRQALGAGLSITDVAAMAATTPARAIGLADDLGALRPGLRADLVELDAEVRVVRVMKSGEWI
;
A
#
# COMPACT_ATOMS: atom_id res chain seq x y z
N MET A 1 -0.66 5.78 30.43
CA MET A 1 -1.97 6.08 31.07
C MET A 1 -2.97 5.11 30.48
N SER A 2 -3.87 4.53 31.28
CA SER A 2 -4.91 3.65 30.72
C SER A 2 -6.02 4.52 30.14
N GLU A 3 -6.39 4.29 28.89
CA GLU A 3 -7.49 4.97 28.19
C GLU A 3 -8.58 3.96 27.81
N ARG A 4 -9.84 4.39 27.87
CA ARG A 4 -11.01 3.59 27.48
C ARG A 4 -11.72 4.25 26.30
N ILE A 5 -11.85 3.52 25.20
CA ILE A 5 -12.46 3.98 23.96
C ILE A 5 -13.72 3.17 23.72
N SER A 6 -14.89 3.82 23.64
CA SER A 6 -16.17 3.13 23.47
C SER A 6 -16.69 3.24 22.04
N GLY A 7 -17.21 2.14 21.50
CA GLY A 7 -17.75 2.10 20.14
C GLY A 7 -18.04 0.68 19.64
N ARG A 8 -18.30 0.58 18.34
CA ARG A 8 -18.31 -0.68 17.58
C ARG A 8 -16.87 -1.01 17.19
N ILE A 9 -16.23 -1.85 17.98
CA ILE A 9 -14.81 -2.21 17.84
C ILE A 9 -14.68 -3.29 16.75
N VAL A 10 -14.02 -2.98 15.64
CA VAL A 10 -13.83 -3.91 14.52
C VAL A 10 -12.58 -4.74 14.77
N THR A 11 -12.77 -5.97 15.24
CA THR A 11 -11.69 -6.94 15.49
C THR A 11 -11.60 -7.95 14.35
N PRO A 12 -10.49 -8.70 14.22
CA PRO A 12 -10.42 -9.77 13.21
C PRO A 12 -11.45 -10.88 13.39
N ASP A 13 -12.02 -11.02 14.60
CA ASP A 13 -13.00 -12.05 14.95
C ASP A 13 -14.45 -11.53 14.84
N GLY A 14 -14.62 -10.27 14.41
CA GLY A 14 -15.91 -9.61 14.21
C GLY A 14 -16.03 -8.27 14.94
N VAL A 15 -17.22 -7.69 14.89
CA VAL A 15 -17.55 -6.42 15.55
C VAL A 15 -17.99 -6.68 17.00
N VAL A 16 -17.32 -6.01 17.94
CA VAL A 16 -17.68 -6.02 19.36
C VAL A 16 -18.26 -4.65 19.73
N GLU A 17 -19.52 -4.62 20.15
CA GLU A 17 -20.09 -3.44 20.79
C GLU A 17 -19.60 -3.36 22.24
N GLY A 18 -18.85 -2.30 22.58
CA GLY A 18 -18.37 -2.10 23.94
C GLY A 18 -17.24 -1.10 24.05
N ALA A 19 -16.10 -1.55 24.58
CA ALA A 19 -14.93 -0.71 24.76
C ALA A 19 -13.61 -1.43 24.49
N LEU A 20 -12.65 -0.65 23.99
CA LEU A 20 -11.25 -1.00 23.86
C LEU A 20 -10.46 -0.27 24.97
N HIS A 21 -9.64 -1.02 25.69
CA HIS A 21 -8.82 -0.53 26.79
C HIS A 21 -7.35 -0.50 26.38
N LEU A 22 -6.68 0.61 26.62
CA LEU A 22 -5.25 0.78 26.35
C LEU A 22 -4.41 0.61 27.63
N ASP A 23 -3.23 0.05 27.44
CA ASP A 23 -2.13 0.04 28.41
C ASP A 23 -0.91 0.71 27.78
N GLY A 24 -0.78 2.02 28.01
CA GLY A 24 0.25 2.82 27.34
C GLY A 24 -0.01 2.95 25.84
N ASP A 25 0.97 2.58 25.02
CA ASP A 25 0.90 2.54 23.55
C ASP A 25 0.36 1.21 23.01
N ARG A 26 -0.14 0.32 23.87
CA ARG A 26 -0.63 -1.01 23.51
C ARG A 26 -2.11 -1.19 23.82
N ILE A 27 -2.75 -2.06 23.05
CA ILE A 27 -4.10 -2.53 23.31
C ILE A 27 -4.03 -3.54 24.46
N GLY A 28 -4.78 -3.31 25.53
CA GLY A 28 -4.86 -4.18 26.71
C GLY A 28 -5.99 -5.20 26.61
N SER A 29 -7.23 -4.75 26.36
CA SER A 29 -8.41 -5.62 26.23
C SER A 29 -9.47 -5.03 25.30
N VAL A 30 -10.35 -5.89 24.78
CA VAL A 30 -11.59 -5.52 24.10
C VAL A 30 -12.73 -6.20 24.84
N GLU A 31 -13.68 -5.42 25.36
CA GLU A 31 -14.72 -5.90 26.26
C GLU A 31 -16.12 -5.53 25.74
N PRO A 32 -17.05 -6.49 25.64
CA PRO A 32 -18.44 -6.21 25.29
C PRO A 32 -19.14 -5.33 26.32
N GLY A 33 -20.03 -4.44 25.88
CA GLY A 33 -20.81 -3.58 26.77
C GLY A 33 -21.50 -2.43 26.02
N PRO A 34 -21.97 -1.40 26.74
CA PRO A 34 -22.53 -0.22 26.11
C PRO A 34 -21.51 0.45 25.17
N ALA A 35 -21.91 0.67 23.92
CA ALA A 35 -21.09 1.27 22.87
C ALA A 35 -21.59 2.66 22.51
N ALA A 36 -20.66 3.59 22.24
CA ALA A 36 -20.98 4.80 21.52
C ALA A 36 -21.33 4.48 20.05
N ASP A 37 -22.14 5.31 19.41
CA ASP A 37 -22.46 5.17 17.98
C ASP A 37 -21.32 5.68 17.09
N ARG A 38 -20.20 4.96 17.14
CA ARG A 38 -18.97 5.19 16.36
C ARG A 38 -18.34 3.85 16.00
N TRP A 39 -17.60 3.83 14.90
CA TRP A 39 -16.76 2.69 14.56
C TRP A 39 -15.35 2.93 15.08
N VAL A 40 -14.70 1.87 15.55
CA VAL A 40 -13.27 1.88 15.90
C VAL A 40 -12.61 0.81 15.07
N LEU A 41 -11.78 1.22 14.11
CA LEU A 41 -11.02 0.34 13.22
C LEU A 41 -9.54 0.37 13.62
N PRO A 42 -8.76 -0.65 13.25
CA PRO A 42 -7.30 -0.53 13.27
C PRO A 42 -6.84 0.63 12.37
N GLY A 43 -5.74 1.27 12.74
CA GLY A 43 -5.02 2.24 11.91
C GLY A 43 -4.75 1.67 10.52
N PHE A 44 -5.02 2.46 9.48
CA PHE A 44 -4.85 1.98 8.11
C PHE A 44 -3.36 1.84 7.77
N VAL A 45 -3.05 0.83 6.95
CA VAL A 45 -1.71 0.49 6.51
C VAL A 45 -1.64 0.62 4.99
N ASP A 46 -0.94 1.62 4.51
CA ASP A 46 -0.83 1.92 3.08
C ASP A 46 0.56 1.53 2.56
N ILE A 47 0.64 0.38 1.90
CA ILE A 47 1.92 -0.19 1.43
C ILE A 47 2.36 0.32 0.06
N HIS A 48 1.55 1.17 -0.60
CA HIS A 48 1.87 1.71 -1.91
C HIS A 48 1.28 3.12 -2.08
N ASN A 49 2.15 4.13 -2.00
CA ASN A 49 1.80 5.55 -1.98
C ASN A 49 3.00 6.42 -2.40
N HIS A 50 2.81 7.28 -3.40
CA HIS A 50 3.84 8.17 -3.97
C HIS A 50 3.81 9.60 -3.44
N GLY A 51 2.76 10.00 -2.71
CA GLY A 51 2.65 11.34 -2.14
C GLY A 51 1.25 11.71 -1.69
N GLY A 52 1.08 12.97 -1.29
CA GLY A 52 -0.21 13.55 -0.90
C GLY A 52 -0.07 14.90 -0.21
N GLY A 53 -1.16 15.65 -0.15
CA GLY A 53 -1.22 16.98 0.45
C GLY A 53 -0.33 18.01 -0.24
N GLY A 54 0.00 17.81 -1.52
CA GLY A 54 0.91 18.67 -2.27
C GLY A 54 2.39 18.30 -2.13
N PHE A 55 2.70 17.19 -1.47
CA PHE A 55 4.07 16.71 -1.25
C PHE A 55 4.28 15.32 -1.85
N THR A 56 5.53 14.96 -2.14
CA THR A 56 5.89 13.72 -2.85
C THR A 56 6.95 12.91 -2.10
N PHE A 57 6.96 11.60 -2.35
CA PHE A 57 8.02 10.69 -1.95
C PHE A 57 9.05 10.45 -3.07
N THR A 58 8.78 10.86 -4.31
CA THR A 58 9.57 10.44 -5.47
C THR A 58 10.89 11.19 -5.68
N THR A 59 11.18 12.19 -4.84
CA THR A 59 12.33 13.10 -5.00
C THR A 59 13.48 12.83 -4.03
N GLY A 60 13.29 11.96 -3.03
CA GLY A 60 14.26 11.75 -1.95
C GLY A 60 14.32 12.89 -0.92
N ASP A 61 13.37 13.82 -0.94
CA ASP A 61 13.30 14.93 0.02
C ASP A 61 12.56 14.52 1.30
N ALA A 62 13.31 14.34 2.39
CA ALA A 62 12.77 13.92 3.68
C ALA A 62 11.76 14.91 4.28
N ALA A 63 11.85 16.22 3.98
CA ALA A 63 10.89 17.20 4.47
C ALA A 63 9.54 17.03 3.77
N GLN A 64 9.55 16.82 2.46
CA GLN A 64 8.34 16.52 1.68
C GLN A 64 7.72 15.21 2.12
N ALA A 65 8.53 14.16 2.29
CA ALA A 65 8.06 12.87 2.79
C ALA A 65 7.34 12.98 4.14
N ARG A 66 7.88 13.76 5.08
CA ARG A 66 7.24 13.98 6.39
C ARG A 66 5.89 14.69 6.25
N GLN A 67 5.77 15.66 5.35
CA GLN A 67 4.50 16.38 5.13
C GLN A 67 3.45 15.50 4.44
N ALA A 68 3.85 14.69 3.45
CA ALA A 68 2.98 13.71 2.82
C ALA A 68 2.46 12.68 3.83
N ALA A 69 3.34 12.15 4.70
CA ALA A 69 2.95 11.23 5.76
C ALA A 69 1.99 11.88 6.77
N ALA A 70 2.24 13.12 7.17
CA ALA A 70 1.35 13.88 8.06
C ALA A 70 -0.02 14.16 7.44
N PHE A 71 -0.09 14.32 6.11
CA PHE A 71 -1.36 14.42 5.39
C PHE A 71 -2.16 13.13 5.49
N HIS A 72 -1.57 11.99 5.09
CA HIS A 72 -2.25 10.69 5.10
C HIS A 72 -2.62 10.23 6.52
N LEU A 73 -1.84 10.62 7.53
CA LEU A 73 -2.17 10.37 8.94
C LEU A 73 -3.50 10.98 9.37
N ARG A 74 -3.83 12.19 8.91
CA ARG A 74 -5.14 12.82 9.17
C ARG A 74 -6.30 12.10 8.48
N HIS A 75 -5.99 11.23 7.51
CA HIS A 75 -6.91 10.39 6.76
C HIS A 75 -6.90 8.92 7.24
N GLY A 76 -6.36 8.67 8.44
CA GLY A 76 -6.42 7.36 9.12
C GLY A 76 -5.24 6.43 8.82
N THR A 77 -4.31 6.81 7.95
CA THR A 77 -3.11 6.01 7.65
C THR A 77 -2.07 6.17 8.75
N THR A 78 -1.96 5.21 9.66
CA THR A 78 -0.99 5.26 10.77
C THR A 78 0.37 4.68 10.37
N THR A 79 0.38 3.78 9.38
CA THR A 79 1.54 3.04 8.88
C THR A 79 1.57 3.14 7.36
N MET A 80 2.71 3.50 6.77
CA MET A 80 2.81 3.58 5.31
C MET A 80 4.22 3.34 4.78
N LEU A 81 4.31 2.85 3.54
CA LEU A 81 5.55 2.83 2.78
C LEU A 81 5.64 4.05 1.86
N ALA A 82 6.79 4.73 1.86
CA ALA A 82 7.07 5.76 0.86
C ALA A 82 7.45 5.08 -0.46
N SER A 83 6.61 5.22 -1.48
CA SER A 83 6.80 4.56 -2.78
C SER A 83 7.44 5.51 -3.78
N LEU A 84 8.54 5.06 -4.40
CA LEU A 84 9.21 5.81 -5.47
C LEU A 84 8.98 5.11 -6.81
N VAL A 85 8.64 5.90 -7.81
CA VAL A 85 8.58 5.46 -9.20
C VAL A 85 9.98 5.24 -9.77
N SER A 86 10.02 4.62 -10.95
CA SER A 86 11.24 4.36 -11.73
C SER A 86 12.10 5.63 -11.87
N SER A 87 13.37 5.51 -11.52
CA SER A 87 14.31 6.64 -11.44
C SER A 87 15.76 6.20 -11.73
N PRO A 88 16.69 7.16 -11.94
CA PRO A 88 18.12 6.87 -11.96
C PRO A 88 18.59 6.24 -10.64
N PHE A 89 19.55 5.33 -10.71
CA PHE A 89 20.11 4.63 -9.55
C PHE A 89 20.56 5.58 -8.43
N GLU A 90 21.23 6.68 -8.78
CA GLU A 90 21.69 7.69 -7.83
C GLU A 90 20.54 8.27 -6.99
N LEU A 91 19.36 8.49 -7.59
CA LEU A 91 18.20 8.99 -6.87
C LEU A 91 17.64 7.92 -5.91
N MET A 92 17.60 6.65 -6.32
CA MET A 92 17.19 5.55 -5.44
C MET A 92 18.10 5.47 -4.21
N ARG A 93 19.41 5.61 -4.43
CA ARG A 93 20.43 5.61 -3.38
C ARG A 93 20.26 6.77 -2.41
N ASP A 94 20.12 7.97 -2.94
CA ASP A 94 19.99 9.17 -2.12
C ASP A 94 18.65 9.18 -1.36
N ALA A 95 17.56 8.71 -1.99
CA ALA A 95 16.25 8.62 -1.36
C ALA A 95 16.21 7.61 -0.21
N VAL A 96 16.80 6.42 -0.37
CA VAL A 96 16.79 5.43 0.72
C VAL A 96 17.60 5.90 1.93
N LEU A 97 18.72 6.59 1.69
CA LEU A 97 19.51 7.22 2.74
C LEU A 97 18.74 8.34 3.44
N ALA A 98 17.99 9.15 2.69
CA ALA A 98 17.19 10.24 3.24
C ALA A 98 15.98 9.73 4.04
N TYR A 99 15.40 8.58 3.68
CA TYR A 99 14.19 8.05 4.31
C TYR A 99 14.46 7.08 5.45
N ALA A 100 15.64 6.45 5.53
CA ALA A 100 15.99 5.58 6.66
C ALA A 100 15.83 6.25 8.05
N PRO A 101 16.24 7.52 8.27
CA PRO A 101 15.95 8.22 9.53
C PRO A 101 14.45 8.38 9.81
N LEU A 102 13.63 8.63 8.79
CA LEU A 102 12.17 8.73 8.94
C LEU A 102 11.53 7.39 9.33
N VAL A 103 12.12 6.29 8.86
CA VAL A 103 11.73 4.93 9.28
C VAL A 103 12.09 4.70 10.75
N ALA A 104 13.30 5.05 11.16
CA ALA A 104 13.73 4.93 12.56
C ALA A 104 12.90 5.79 13.54
N GLU A 105 12.41 6.95 13.09
CA GLU A 105 11.49 7.81 13.85
C GLU A 105 10.04 7.31 13.87
N GLY A 106 9.70 6.30 13.05
CA GLY A 106 8.32 5.80 12.90
C GLY A 106 7.40 6.70 12.07
N VAL A 107 7.95 7.67 11.32
CA VAL A 107 7.17 8.48 10.36
C VAL A 107 6.73 7.61 9.18
N LEU A 108 7.66 6.78 8.69
CA LEU A 108 7.43 5.80 7.63
C LEU A 108 7.64 4.38 8.20
N ALA A 109 6.97 3.39 7.62
CA ALA A 109 7.21 1.97 7.93
C ALA A 109 8.33 1.38 7.06
N GLY A 110 8.67 2.07 5.98
CA GLY A 110 9.73 1.70 5.05
C GLY A 110 9.64 2.40 3.71
N VAL A 111 10.47 1.96 2.79
CA VAL A 111 10.53 2.40 1.40
C VAL A 111 10.02 1.29 0.49
N HIS A 112 9.28 1.67 -0.54
CA HIS A 112 8.90 0.83 -1.66
C HIS A 112 9.52 1.39 -2.95
N PHE A 113 10.30 0.58 -3.66
CA PHE A 113 10.73 0.92 -5.02
C PHE A 113 9.80 0.28 -6.04
N GLU A 114 8.94 1.08 -6.66
CA GLU A 114 8.08 0.65 -7.75
C GLU A 114 8.85 0.78 -9.08
N GLY A 115 9.64 -0.25 -9.38
CA GLY A 115 10.63 -0.21 -10.44
C GLY A 115 12.02 0.23 -9.96
N PRO A 116 12.99 0.43 -10.87
CA PRO A 116 12.84 0.60 -12.32
C PRO A 116 12.87 -0.70 -13.13
N TYR A 117 12.84 -1.86 -12.46
CA TYR A 117 12.96 -3.19 -13.07
C TYR A 117 11.66 -3.70 -13.69
N LEU A 118 11.03 -2.87 -14.53
CA LEU A 118 9.67 -3.06 -15.02
C LEU A 118 9.62 -3.28 -16.54
N SER A 119 8.46 -3.71 -17.02
CA SER A 119 8.21 -3.91 -18.45
C SER A 119 7.98 -2.59 -19.17
N HIS A 120 8.72 -2.37 -20.26
CA HIS A 120 8.44 -1.27 -21.17
C HIS A 120 7.05 -1.40 -21.82
N ALA A 121 6.57 -2.63 -22.05
CA ALA A 121 5.26 -2.88 -22.63
C ALA A 121 4.10 -2.52 -21.68
N ARG A 122 4.39 -2.42 -20.37
CA ARG A 122 3.43 -2.05 -19.32
C ARG A 122 3.93 -0.88 -18.48
N CYS A 123 4.56 0.08 -19.15
CA CYS A 123 5.19 1.23 -18.52
C CYS A 123 4.24 2.08 -17.67
N GLY A 124 2.98 2.25 -18.08
CA GLY A 124 2.01 3.06 -17.32
C GLY A 124 2.52 4.49 -17.09
N ALA A 125 2.50 4.94 -15.83
CA ALA A 125 3.05 6.23 -15.41
C ALA A 125 4.48 6.16 -14.84
N GLN A 126 5.24 5.14 -15.23
CA GLN A 126 6.68 5.06 -15.00
C GLN A 126 7.41 5.82 -16.11
N ASN A 127 8.51 6.52 -15.80
CA ASN A 127 9.28 7.20 -16.82
C ASN A 127 10.09 6.17 -17.65
N PRO A 128 9.80 6.00 -18.95
CA PRO A 128 10.41 4.96 -19.78
C PRO A 128 11.92 5.13 -19.93
N ALA A 129 12.46 6.35 -19.74
CA ALA A 129 13.89 6.61 -19.83
C ALA A 129 14.70 5.92 -18.70
N PHE A 130 14.04 5.52 -17.61
CA PHE A 130 14.71 4.93 -16.45
C PHE A 130 14.49 3.42 -16.32
N LEU A 131 13.55 2.86 -17.07
CA LEU A 131 13.28 1.43 -17.07
C LEU A 131 14.49 0.64 -17.56
N ARG A 132 14.86 -0.39 -16.81
CA ARG A 132 16.03 -1.23 -17.09
C ARG A 132 15.83 -2.64 -16.55
N ASP A 133 16.68 -3.58 -16.96
CA ASP A 133 16.67 -4.91 -16.36
C ASP A 133 17.19 -4.86 -14.91
N PRO A 134 16.72 -5.78 -14.03
CA PRO A 134 17.27 -5.98 -12.70
C PRO A 134 18.79 -6.00 -12.66
N SER A 135 19.38 -5.24 -11.73
CA SER A 135 20.80 -5.26 -11.44
C SER A 135 21.03 -5.72 -10.00
N LEU A 136 21.73 -6.86 -9.84
CA LEU A 136 22.07 -7.38 -8.51
C LEU A 136 23.04 -6.45 -7.78
N ASP A 137 23.91 -5.76 -8.50
CA ASP A 137 24.86 -4.80 -7.91
C ASP A 137 24.10 -3.59 -7.34
N GLU A 138 23.17 -3.01 -8.12
CA GLU A 138 22.33 -1.91 -7.66
C GLU A 138 21.50 -2.32 -6.43
N LEU A 139 20.85 -3.49 -6.49
CA LEU A 139 20.06 -4.00 -5.37
C LEU A 139 20.88 -4.27 -4.12
N THR A 140 22.07 -4.89 -4.26
CA THR A 140 22.95 -5.18 -3.13
C THR A 140 23.42 -3.89 -2.46
N GLU A 141 23.78 -2.88 -3.23
CA GLU A 141 24.16 -1.57 -2.69
C GLU A 141 22.99 -0.91 -1.95
N ILE A 142 21.81 -0.89 -2.55
CA ILE A 142 20.60 -0.31 -1.94
C ILE A 142 20.23 -1.04 -0.65
N LEU A 143 20.19 -2.37 -0.65
CA LEU A 143 19.86 -3.18 0.53
C LEU A 143 20.82 -2.89 1.69
N LYS A 144 22.11 -2.75 1.39
CA LYS A 144 23.13 -2.39 2.37
C LYS A 144 22.92 -0.98 2.93
N LEU A 145 22.62 -0.01 2.07
CA LEU A 145 22.41 1.39 2.49
C LEU A 145 21.10 1.58 3.25
N ALA A 146 20.08 0.79 2.91
CA ALA A 146 18.78 0.86 3.53
C ALA A 146 18.79 0.40 4.98
N ASP A 147 19.70 -0.52 5.37
CA ASP A 147 19.79 -1.10 6.72
C ASP A 147 18.41 -1.55 7.25
N GLY A 148 17.65 -2.24 6.38
CA GLY A 148 16.29 -2.71 6.67
C GLY A 148 15.15 -1.71 6.41
N ALA A 149 15.45 -0.48 5.97
CA ALA A 149 14.42 0.51 5.60
C ALA A 149 13.71 0.18 4.27
N LEU A 150 14.37 -0.54 3.35
CA LEU A 150 13.75 -1.02 2.12
C LEU A 150 12.83 -2.19 2.46
N ARG A 151 11.53 -2.04 2.22
CA ARG A 151 10.51 -3.05 2.57
C ARG A 151 9.95 -3.78 1.37
N MET A 152 9.89 -3.11 0.21
CA MET A 152 9.29 -3.71 -0.97
C MET A 152 9.95 -3.22 -2.26
N VAL A 153 10.06 -4.10 -3.25
CA VAL A 153 10.46 -3.74 -4.62
C VAL A 153 9.51 -4.41 -5.61
N THR A 154 8.91 -3.63 -6.49
CA THR A 154 8.10 -4.15 -7.61
C THR A 154 8.99 -4.45 -8.81
N ILE A 155 8.90 -5.68 -9.33
CA ILE A 155 9.69 -6.20 -10.45
C ILE A 155 8.77 -6.86 -11.47
N ALA A 156 9.05 -6.64 -12.76
CA ALA A 156 8.41 -7.38 -13.84
C ALA A 156 9.15 -8.73 -14.07
N PRO A 157 8.50 -9.88 -13.87
CA PRO A 157 9.15 -11.19 -13.86
C PRO A 157 9.75 -11.63 -15.21
N GLU A 158 9.28 -11.07 -16.33
CA GLU A 158 9.83 -11.39 -17.66
C GLU A 158 11.17 -10.68 -17.95
N ARG A 159 11.63 -9.79 -17.07
CA ARG A 159 12.89 -9.06 -17.25
C ARG A 159 14.09 -9.97 -16.99
N ALA A 160 15.19 -9.70 -17.70
CA ALA A 160 16.41 -10.50 -17.54
C ALA A 160 16.98 -10.32 -16.13
N GLY A 161 17.23 -11.42 -15.41
CA GLY A 161 17.72 -11.39 -14.03
C GLY A 161 16.65 -11.21 -12.95
N ALA A 162 15.36 -11.15 -13.31
CA ALA A 162 14.28 -10.93 -12.34
C ALA A 162 14.22 -12.00 -11.24
N MET A 163 14.39 -13.28 -11.59
CA MET A 163 14.33 -14.35 -10.60
C MET A 163 15.46 -14.26 -9.56
N ASP A 164 16.66 -13.91 -9.99
CA ASP A 164 17.80 -13.76 -9.07
C ASP A 164 17.64 -12.52 -8.18
N ALA A 165 17.11 -11.44 -8.74
CA ALA A 165 16.75 -10.24 -7.98
C ALA A 165 15.67 -10.53 -6.92
N ILE A 166 14.63 -11.29 -7.27
CA ILE A 166 13.58 -11.70 -6.33
C ILE A 166 14.18 -12.51 -5.17
N ARG A 167 15.02 -13.51 -5.46
CA ARG A 167 15.67 -14.31 -4.41
C ARG A 167 16.55 -13.45 -3.50
N LEU A 168 17.33 -12.53 -4.08
CA LEU A 168 18.16 -11.61 -3.31
C LEU A 168 17.33 -10.75 -2.34
N LEU A 169 16.20 -10.22 -2.79
CA LEU A 169 15.29 -9.42 -1.95
C LEU A 169 14.74 -10.26 -0.77
N VAL A 170 14.27 -11.47 -1.08
CA VAL A 170 13.70 -12.40 -0.09
C VAL A 170 14.75 -12.80 0.96
N GLU A 171 15.99 -13.09 0.55
CA GLU A 171 17.10 -13.40 1.45
C GLU A 171 17.41 -12.27 2.43
N HIS A 172 17.13 -11.02 2.04
CA HIS A 172 17.30 -9.82 2.89
C HIS A 172 16.02 -9.41 3.61
N GLY A 173 14.96 -10.23 3.57
CA GLY A 173 13.68 -9.92 4.22
C GLY A 173 12.91 -8.76 3.58
N THR A 174 13.22 -8.41 2.32
CA THR A 174 12.50 -7.42 1.52
C THR A 174 11.44 -8.11 0.67
N VAL A 175 10.23 -7.56 0.64
CA VAL A 175 9.13 -8.08 -0.18
C VAL A 175 9.44 -7.88 -1.67
N ALA A 176 9.41 -8.96 -2.43
CA ALA A 176 9.38 -8.90 -3.87
C ALA A 176 7.92 -8.87 -4.34
N ALA A 177 7.55 -7.79 -5.02
CA ALA A 177 6.24 -7.60 -5.62
C ALA A 177 6.30 -7.76 -7.16
N VAL A 178 5.22 -8.23 -7.76
CA VAL A 178 5.07 -8.41 -9.21
C VAL A 178 4.09 -7.37 -9.75
N GLY A 179 4.56 -6.54 -10.66
CA GLY A 179 3.78 -5.45 -11.23
C GLY A 179 4.40 -4.91 -12.52
N HIS A 180 3.66 -4.04 -13.23
CA HIS A 180 4.12 -3.43 -14.49
C HIS A 180 4.72 -4.47 -15.46
N THR A 181 4.00 -5.57 -15.67
CA THR A 181 4.51 -6.78 -16.30
C THR A 181 3.65 -7.24 -17.47
N ASP A 182 4.33 -7.52 -18.59
CA ASP A 182 3.79 -8.26 -19.72
C ASP A 182 4.18 -9.74 -19.63
N GLY A 183 4.38 -10.26 -18.42
CA GLY A 183 4.73 -11.66 -18.20
C GLY A 183 3.60 -12.62 -18.57
N SER A 184 3.97 -13.80 -19.01
CA SER A 184 3.10 -14.96 -19.09
C SER A 184 2.73 -15.48 -17.70
N TYR A 185 1.71 -16.33 -17.64
CA TYR A 185 1.35 -17.03 -16.41
C TYR A 185 2.54 -17.79 -15.82
N ALA A 186 3.32 -18.49 -16.65
CA ALA A 186 4.45 -19.29 -16.20
C ALA A 186 5.58 -18.45 -15.61
N GLU A 187 5.88 -17.28 -16.20
CA GLU A 187 6.90 -16.35 -15.67
C GLU A 187 6.48 -15.78 -14.30
N VAL A 188 5.20 -15.48 -14.12
CA VAL A 188 4.69 -14.98 -12.83
C VAL A 188 4.69 -16.09 -11.77
N MET A 189 4.30 -17.32 -12.13
CA MET A 189 4.41 -18.45 -11.21
C MET A 189 5.87 -18.74 -10.82
N ALA A 190 6.83 -18.57 -11.75
CA ALA A 190 8.25 -18.69 -11.44
C ALA A 190 8.73 -17.62 -10.47
N ALA A 191 8.22 -16.37 -10.57
CA ALA A 191 8.48 -15.34 -9.57
C ALA A 191 7.92 -15.69 -8.19
N VAL A 192 6.70 -16.24 -8.13
CA VAL A 192 6.10 -16.70 -6.88
C VAL A 192 6.91 -17.85 -6.28
N GLU A 193 7.37 -18.81 -7.08
CA GLU A 193 8.26 -19.90 -6.65
C GLU A 193 9.62 -19.36 -6.16
N ALA A 194 10.12 -18.29 -6.78
CA ALA A 194 11.32 -17.59 -6.32
C ALA A 194 11.11 -16.78 -5.02
N GLY A 195 9.86 -16.61 -4.57
CA GLY A 195 9.51 -16.00 -3.29
C GLY A 195 8.79 -14.66 -3.38
N ALA A 196 8.30 -14.25 -4.56
CA ALA A 196 7.43 -13.07 -4.65
C ALA A 196 6.09 -13.30 -3.94
N THR A 197 5.64 -12.32 -3.16
CA THR A 197 4.48 -12.44 -2.26
C THR A 197 3.45 -11.31 -2.40
N VAL A 198 3.70 -10.33 -3.27
CA VAL A 198 2.76 -9.24 -3.54
C VAL A 198 2.52 -9.10 -5.04
N GLY A 199 1.28 -8.86 -5.44
CA GLY A 199 0.90 -8.40 -6.77
C GLY A 199 0.53 -6.92 -6.72
N THR A 200 1.36 -6.08 -7.33
CA THR A 200 1.22 -4.62 -7.33
C THR A 200 -0.02 -4.19 -8.12
N HIS A 201 -0.82 -3.28 -7.54
CA HIS A 201 -2.09 -2.72 -8.07
C HIS A 201 -2.80 -3.58 -9.13
N LEU A 202 -3.19 -4.80 -8.75
CA LEU A 202 -3.70 -5.87 -9.64
C LEU A 202 -4.61 -5.31 -10.75
N PHE A 203 -4.44 -5.85 -11.97
CA PHE A 203 -5.01 -5.38 -13.25
C PHE A 203 -4.28 -4.20 -13.89
N ASN A 204 -3.74 -3.26 -13.11
CA ASN A 204 -3.08 -2.06 -13.63
C ASN A 204 -1.63 -2.39 -14.00
N GLY A 205 -1.13 -1.82 -15.11
CA GLY A 205 0.20 -2.18 -15.60
C GLY A 205 0.38 -3.66 -15.93
N MET A 206 -0.69 -4.38 -16.28
CA MET A 206 -0.66 -5.81 -16.60
C MET A 206 -1.29 -6.10 -17.95
N ARG A 207 -0.92 -7.22 -18.59
CA ARG A 207 -1.67 -7.71 -19.75
C ARG A 207 -3.07 -8.18 -19.34
N PRO A 208 -4.11 -7.90 -20.17
CA PRO A 208 -5.46 -8.36 -19.89
C PRO A 208 -5.56 -9.88 -19.81
N VAL A 209 -6.57 -10.37 -19.07
CA VAL A 209 -6.85 -11.80 -18.97
C VAL A 209 -7.38 -12.33 -20.31
N HIS A 210 -6.80 -13.45 -20.78
CA HIS A 210 -7.31 -14.21 -21.91
C HIS A 210 -7.40 -15.70 -21.57
N HIS A 211 -8.45 -16.39 -21.98
CA HIS A 211 -8.76 -17.76 -21.53
C HIS A 211 -7.71 -18.83 -21.92
N ARG A 212 -6.87 -18.58 -22.94
CA ARG A 212 -5.74 -19.46 -23.34
C ARG A 212 -4.38 -18.96 -22.88
N GLU A 213 -4.30 -17.69 -22.51
CA GLU A 213 -3.09 -17.03 -22.03
C GLU A 213 -3.48 -16.18 -20.81
N PRO A 214 -3.65 -16.84 -19.64
CA PRO A 214 -4.29 -16.22 -18.48
C PRO A 214 -3.50 -15.03 -17.91
N GLY A 215 -2.19 -14.99 -18.16
CA GLY A 215 -1.34 -13.84 -17.84
C GLY A 215 -1.09 -13.65 -16.34
N PRO A 216 -0.57 -12.48 -15.94
CA PRO A 216 -0.11 -12.21 -14.59
C PRO A 216 -1.28 -12.12 -13.61
N ILE A 217 -2.41 -11.54 -14.02
CA ILE A 217 -3.57 -11.34 -13.15
C ILE A 217 -4.09 -12.66 -12.58
N VAL A 218 -4.27 -13.67 -13.44
CA VAL A 218 -4.75 -15.00 -13.00
C VAL A 218 -3.68 -15.72 -12.19
N ALA A 219 -2.39 -15.62 -12.56
CA ALA A 219 -1.31 -16.24 -11.80
C ALA A 219 -1.23 -15.70 -10.36
N LEU A 220 -1.36 -14.38 -10.17
CA LEU A 220 -1.36 -13.75 -8.85
C LEU A 220 -2.59 -14.15 -8.03
N LEU A 221 -3.78 -14.19 -8.65
CA LEU A 221 -5.00 -14.63 -7.97
C LEU A 221 -4.97 -16.11 -7.56
N ASP A 222 -4.42 -16.98 -8.42
CA ASP A 222 -4.29 -18.43 -8.18
C ASP A 222 -3.24 -18.76 -7.11
N SER A 223 -2.28 -17.86 -6.87
CA SER A 223 -1.17 -18.06 -5.92
C SER A 223 -1.58 -17.76 -4.47
N PRO A 224 -1.82 -18.77 -3.61
CA PRO A 224 -2.38 -18.57 -2.26
C PRO A 224 -1.44 -17.83 -1.30
N THR A 225 -0.18 -17.66 -1.64
CA THR A 225 0.83 -16.91 -0.87
C THR A 225 0.90 -15.44 -1.25
N VAL A 226 0.25 -15.03 -2.34
CA VAL A 226 0.33 -13.66 -2.88
C VAL A 226 -0.80 -12.80 -2.33
N VAL A 227 -0.44 -11.63 -1.81
CA VAL A 227 -1.36 -10.53 -1.50
C VAL A 227 -1.52 -9.66 -2.75
N CYS A 228 -2.74 -9.40 -3.18
CA CYS A 228 -3.08 -8.54 -4.29
C CYS A 228 -3.41 -7.13 -3.78
N GLU A 229 -2.65 -6.14 -4.23
CA GLU A 229 -2.94 -4.72 -4.00
C GLU A 229 -4.11 -4.26 -4.88
N LEU A 230 -5.01 -3.47 -4.32
CA LEU A 230 -6.22 -2.96 -4.98
C LEU A 230 -6.40 -1.48 -4.70
N VAL A 231 -6.44 -0.67 -5.76
CA VAL A 231 -6.76 0.76 -5.70
C VAL A 231 -8.28 0.92 -5.77
N ALA A 232 -8.92 1.21 -4.63
CA ALA A 232 -10.37 1.33 -4.52
C ALA A 232 -10.83 2.79 -4.66
N ASP A 233 -10.75 3.34 -5.87
CA ASP A 233 -11.21 4.70 -6.20
C ASP A 233 -12.39 4.76 -7.20
N GLY A 234 -12.86 3.61 -7.68
CA GLY A 234 -13.89 3.51 -8.72
C GLY A 234 -13.41 3.86 -10.14
N VAL A 235 -12.11 4.09 -10.32
CA VAL A 235 -11.48 4.50 -11.58
C VAL A 235 -10.47 3.46 -12.05
N HIS A 236 -9.54 3.07 -11.20
CA HIS A 236 -8.60 1.97 -11.46
C HIS A 236 -9.33 0.64 -11.53
N LEU A 237 -10.29 0.44 -10.63
CA LEU A 237 -11.13 -0.74 -10.58
C LEU A 237 -12.60 -0.33 -10.56
N HIS A 238 -13.39 -0.99 -11.40
CA HIS A 238 -14.84 -1.00 -11.23
C HIS A 238 -15.20 -1.74 -9.93
N ASP A 239 -16.24 -1.30 -9.21
CA ASP A 239 -16.66 -1.89 -7.93
C ASP A 239 -16.88 -3.41 -8.01
N GLY A 240 -17.45 -3.88 -9.12
CA GLY A 240 -17.61 -5.30 -9.40
C GLY A 240 -16.29 -6.08 -9.50
N THR A 241 -15.21 -5.46 -9.98
CA THR A 241 -13.86 -6.07 -10.02
C THR A 241 -13.25 -6.09 -8.62
N LEU A 242 -13.39 -5.00 -7.85
CA LEU A 242 -12.95 -4.92 -6.46
C LEU A 242 -13.61 -6.02 -5.61
N ALA A 243 -14.93 -6.14 -5.69
CA ALA A 243 -15.69 -7.17 -4.97
C ALA A 243 -15.34 -8.59 -5.46
N TYR A 244 -15.16 -8.79 -6.78
CA TYR A 244 -14.74 -10.07 -7.33
C TYR A 244 -13.41 -10.53 -6.73
N VAL A 245 -12.37 -9.67 -6.69
CA VAL A 245 -11.08 -10.04 -6.11
C VAL A 245 -11.20 -10.32 -4.62
N ALA A 246 -11.88 -9.46 -3.87
CA ALA A 246 -12.08 -9.66 -2.43
C ALA A 246 -12.72 -11.02 -2.12
N HIS A 247 -13.67 -11.47 -2.95
CA HIS A 247 -14.31 -12.78 -2.82
C HIS A 247 -13.44 -13.94 -3.32
N SER A 248 -12.77 -13.80 -4.46
CA SER A 248 -12.01 -14.88 -5.07
C SER A 248 -10.66 -15.10 -4.38
N ALA A 249 -9.93 -14.03 -4.08
CA ALA A 249 -8.66 -14.10 -3.38
C ALA A 249 -8.85 -14.26 -1.86
N GLY A 250 -9.96 -13.72 -1.35
CA GLY A 250 -10.21 -13.56 0.08
C GLY A 250 -9.61 -12.25 0.60
N THR A 251 -10.22 -11.70 1.64
CA THR A 251 -9.77 -10.47 2.30
C THR A 251 -8.39 -10.60 2.93
N ALA A 252 -8.05 -11.82 3.36
CA ALA A 252 -6.71 -12.15 3.80
C ALA A 252 -5.67 -11.96 2.70
N ARG A 253 -6.00 -11.99 1.41
CA ARG A 253 -5.06 -11.78 0.30
C ARG A 253 -5.35 -10.52 -0.50
N SER A 254 -6.23 -9.66 -0.03
CA SER A 254 -6.57 -8.40 -0.71
C SER A 254 -6.11 -7.24 0.17
N ALA A 255 -5.22 -6.40 -0.33
CA ALA A 255 -4.76 -5.21 0.36
C ALA A 255 -5.29 -3.96 -0.35
N LEU A 256 -5.99 -3.10 0.38
CA LEU A 256 -6.28 -1.76 -0.14
C LEU A 256 -4.99 -0.94 -0.07
N ILE A 257 -4.68 -0.27 -1.18
CA ILE A 257 -3.62 0.72 -1.28
C ILE A 257 -4.21 2.00 -1.83
N THR A 258 -3.50 3.11 -1.65
CA THR A 258 -3.92 4.36 -2.30
C THR A 258 -3.38 4.48 -3.71
N ASP A 259 -2.13 4.07 -3.96
CA ASP A 259 -1.37 4.50 -5.14
C ASP A 259 -1.42 6.05 -5.28
N ALA A 260 -1.53 6.76 -4.15
CA ALA A 260 -1.74 8.19 -4.14
C ALA A 260 -0.51 8.91 -4.68
N MET A 261 -0.72 9.96 -5.46
CA MET A 261 0.36 10.86 -5.88
C MET A 261 0.16 12.25 -5.24
N THR A 262 1.11 13.16 -5.47
CA THR A 262 1.19 14.52 -4.93
C THR A 262 -0.15 15.27 -4.85
N ALA A 263 -1.05 15.03 -5.81
CA ALA A 263 -2.35 15.67 -5.92
C ALA A 263 -3.44 15.14 -4.96
N ALA A 264 -3.21 14.06 -4.21
CA ALA A 264 -4.16 13.60 -3.21
C ALA A 264 -4.43 14.72 -2.18
N GLY A 265 -5.70 15.10 -2.00
CA GLY A 265 -6.09 16.23 -1.15
C GLY A 265 -5.82 17.63 -1.72
N MET A 266 -5.43 17.73 -3.00
CA MET A 266 -5.18 18.99 -3.69
C MET A 266 -6.25 19.27 -4.77
N PRO A 267 -6.41 20.53 -5.22
CA PRO A 267 -7.32 20.86 -6.32
C PRO A 267 -6.90 20.22 -7.66
N ASP A 268 -7.84 20.12 -8.59
CA ASP A 268 -7.53 19.78 -9.98
C ASP A 268 -6.49 20.75 -10.59
N GLY A 269 -5.58 20.23 -11.42
CA GLY A 269 -4.45 20.98 -11.93
C GLY A 269 -3.35 20.12 -12.55
N GLU A 270 -2.20 20.72 -12.80
CA GLU A 270 -1.01 20.04 -13.32
C GLU A 270 -0.02 19.70 -12.20
N TYR A 271 0.52 18.49 -12.25
CA TYR A 271 1.42 17.92 -11.26
C TYR A 271 2.56 17.15 -11.95
N ASP A 272 3.58 16.78 -11.17
CA ASP A 272 4.67 15.91 -11.62
C ASP A 272 4.60 14.55 -10.92
N LEU A 273 4.89 13.49 -11.67
CA LEU A 273 5.16 12.15 -11.16
C LEU A 273 6.37 11.56 -11.90
N GLY A 274 7.53 11.49 -11.23
CA GLY A 274 8.74 10.89 -11.82
C GLY A 274 9.27 11.63 -13.06
N GLY A 275 9.07 12.95 -13.14
CA GLY A 275 9.42 13.75 -14.31
C GLY A 275 8.40 13.70 -15.45
N LEU A 276 7.24 13.08 -15.22
CA LEU A 276 6.11 13.09 -16.16
C LEU A 276 5.05 14.09 -15.71
N THR A 277 4.60 14.95 -16.64
CA THR A 277 3.47 15.84 -16.40
C THR A 277 2.16 15.05 -16.31
N VAL A 278 1.44 15.24 -15.21
CA VAL A 278 0.16 14.63 -14.90
C VAL A 278 -0.90 15.73 -14.81
N THR A 279 -2.01 15.56 -15.52
CA THR A 279 -3.19 16.42 -15.40
C THR A 279 -4.22 15.73 -14.53
N VAL A 280 -4.70 16.44 -13.51
CA VAL A 280 -5.80 16.00 -12.64
C VAL A 280 -7.05 16.77 -13.02
N ALA A 281 -8.10 16.05 -13.39
CA ALA A 281 -9.42 16.59 -13.68
C ALA A 281 -10.48 15.66 -13.08
N ASP A 282 -11.48 16.25 -12.40
CA ASP A 282 -12.50 15.51 -11.65
C ASP A 282 -11.87 14.51 -10.65
N ARG A 283 -10.75 14.91 -10.04
CA ARG A 283 -9.92 14.09 -9.14
C ARG A 283 -9.23 12.88 -9.78
N VAL A 284 -9.26 12.73 -11.11
CA VAL A 284 -8.58 11.63 -11.82
C VAL A 284 -7.27 12.10 -12.42
N ALA A 285 -6.17 11.48 -12.01
CA ALA A 285 -4.82 11.77 -12.49
C ALA A 285 -4.50 11.01 -13.78
N ARG A 286 -4.14 11.72 -14.85
CA ARG A 286 -3.77 11.10 -16.14
C ARG A 286 -2.55 11.77 -16.79
N LEU A 287 -1.79 10.97 -17.51
CA LEU A 287 -0.82 11.48 -18.48
C LEU A 287 -1.52 12.02 -19.74
N ALA A 288 -0.81 12.81 -20.54
CA ALA A 288 -1.32 13.30 -21.83
C ALA A 288 -1.82 12.19 -22.78
N GLY A 289 -1.27 10.97 -22.66
CA GLY A 289 -1.71 9.79 -23.42
C GLY A 289 -2.97 9.09 -22.87
N GLY A 290 -3.56 9.57 -21.79
CA GLY A 290 -4.78 9.03 -21.18
C GLY A 290 -4.55 7.94 -20.13
N SER A 291 -3.35 7.39 -20.02
CA SER A 291 -2.95 6.46 -18.95
C SER A 291 -3.20 7.10 -17.58
N ILE A 292 -3.75 6.32 -16.65
CA ILE A 292 -3.89 6.75 -15.24
C ILE A 292 -2.50 6.84 -14.63
N ALA A 293 -2.27 7.84 -13.78
CA ALA A 293 -0.97 8.16 -13.19
C ALA A 293 -1.08 8.34 -11.68
N GLY A 294 -1.02 7.21 -10.97
CA GLY A 294 -1.40 7.14 -9.56
C GLY A 294 -2.86 7.56 -9.36
N SER A 295 -3.20 7.87 -8.11
CA SER A 295 -4.54 8.31 -7.70
C SER A 295 -4.49 9.60 -6.87
N THR A 296 -5.67 10.16 -6.61
CA THR A 296 -5.84 11.23 -5.59
C THR A 296 -6.47 10.68 -4.31
N LEU A 297 -6.41 9.35 -4.11
CA LEU A 297 -7.11 8.60 -3.07
C LEU A 297 -6.46 8.79 -1.70
N THR A 298 -7.26 8.67 -0.65
CA THR A 298 -6.81 8.52 0.75
C THR A 298 -7.39 7.23 1.32
N MET A 299 -6.78 6.64 2.35
CA MET A 299 -7.27 5.35 2.88
C MET A 299 -8.69 5.41 3.43
N ASP A 300 -9.10 6.52 4.08
CA ASP A 300 -10.50 6.69 4.50
C ASP A 300 -11.49 6.71 3.32
N ALA A 301 -11.07 7.27 2.18
CA ALA A 301 -11.87 7.26 0.97
C ALA A 301 -11.89 5.87 0.32
N ALA A 302 -10.76 5.16 0.31
CA ALA A 302 -10.66 3.77 -0.16
C ALA A 302 -11.58 2.84 0.65
N VAL A 303 -11.58 2.99 1.97
CA VAL A 303 -12.47 2.26 2.89
C VAL A 303 -13.94 2.53 2.57
N ARG A 304 -14.33 3.80 2.39
CA ARG A 304 -15.71 4.16 2.01
C ARG A 304 -16.10 3.62 0.63
N GLN A 305 -15.20 3.65 -0.35
CA GLN A 305 -15.44 3.10 -1.68
C GLN A 305 -15.65 1.58 -1.61
N ALA A 306 -14.80 0.87 -0.87
CA ALA A 306 -14.89 -0.58 -0.68
C ALA A 306 -16.19 -1.01 0.01
N LEU A 307 -16.64 -0.26 1.02
CA LEU A 307 -17.97 -0.45 1.63
C LEU A 307 -19.10 -0.17 0.64
N GLY A 308 -18.97 0.89 -0.17
CA GLY A 308 -19.91 1.21 -1.25
C GLY A 308 -20.02 0.12 -2.32
N ALA A 309 -18.93 -0.61 -2.56
CA ALA A 309 -18.89 -1.79 -3.43
C ALA A 309 -19.52 -3.04 -2.80
N GLY A 310 -20.05 -2.95 -1.58
CA GLY A 310 -20.80 -4.02 -0.90
C GLY A 310 -19.97 -4.93 0.00
N LEU A 311 -18.70 -4.58 0.28
CA LEU A 311 -17.87 -5.32 1.24
C LEU A 311 -18.27 -4.97 2.69
N SER A 312 -18.10 -5.91 3.62
CA SER A 312 -18.42 -5.67 5.03
C SER A 312 -17.35 -4.82 5.71
N ILE A 313 -17.69 -4.14 6.82
CA ILE A 313 -16.72 -3.34 7.59
C ILE A 313 -15.55 -4.18 8.12
N THR A 314 -15.80 -5.43 8.49
CA THR A 314 -14.76 -6.36 8.97
C THR A 314 -13.80 -6.75 7.85
N ASP A 315 -14.35 -7.00 6.65
CA ASP A 315 -13.57 -7.31 5.45
C ASP A 315 -12.70 -6.13 5.05
N VAL A 316 -13.29 -4.93 4.99
CA VAL A 316 -12.59 -3.70 4.64
C VAL A 316 -11.52 -3.35 5.67
N ALA A 317 -11.78 -3.53 6.97
CA ALA A 317 -10.77 -3.34 8.01
C ALA A 317 -9.59 -4.32 7.85
N ALA A 318 -9.86 -5.57 7.50
CA ALA A 318 -8.79 -6.53 7.21
C ALA A 318 -7.98 -6.12 5.97
N MET A 319 -8.65 -5.69 4.90
CA MET A 319 -7.99 -5.28 3.66
C MET A 319 -7.21 -3.96 3.80
N ALA A 320 -7.66 -3.04 4.65
CA ALA A 320 -7.04 -1.73 4.87
C ALA A 320 -5.94 -1.73 5.94
N ALA A 321 -5.84 -2.79 6.77
CA ALA A 321 -4.89 -2.83 7.89
C ALA A 321 -4.23 -4.20 8.07
N THR A 322 -5.01 -5.24 8.42
CA THR A 322 -4.46 -6.57 8.78
C THR A 322 -3.63 -7.20 7.66
N THR A 323 -4.20 -7.25 6.45
CA THR A 323 -3.58 -7.85 5.27
C THR A 323 -2.32 -7.10 4.82
N PRO A 324 -2.37 -5.77 4.60
CA PRO A 324 -1.17 -5.00 4.27
C PRO A 324 -0.11 -5.07 5.39
N ALA A 325 -0.46 -5.00 6.67
CA ALA A 325 0.49 -5.18 7.78
C ALA A 325 1.22 -6.52 7.70
N ARG A 326 0.48 -7.60 7.42
CA ARG A 326 1.08 -8.94 7.26
C ARG A 326 1.96 -9.04 6.03
N ALA A 327 1.57 -8.41 4.92
CA ALA A 327 2.35 -8.43 3.68
C ALA A 327 3.77 -7.89 3.88
N ILE A 328 3.94 -6.89 4.75
CA ILE A 328 5.24 -6.26 5.05
C ILE A 328 5.84 -6.69 6.41
N GLY A 329 5.33 -7.76 7.02
CA GLY A 329 5.91 -8.36 8.22
C GLY A 329 5.66 -7.61 9.54
N LEU A 330 4.60 -6.80 9.63
CA LEU A 330 4.26 -5.98 10.81
C LEU A 330 3.03 -6.47 11.59
N ALA A 331 2.44 -7.61 11.23
CA ALA A 331 1.21 -8.13 11.84
C ALA A 331 1.33 -8.46 13.34
N ASP A 332 2.55 -8.72 13.84
CA ASP A 332 2.80 -8.98 15.25
C ASP A 332 2.87 -7.69 16.11
N ASP A 333 2.96 -6.52 15.47
CA ASP A 333 2.99 -5.22 16.14
C ASP A 333 1.72 -4.41 15.90
N LEU A 334 1.11 -4.47 14.72
CA LEU A 334 0.01 -3.59 14.32
C LEU A 334 -0.95 -4.22 13.30
N GLY A 335 -1.99 -3.47 12.93
CA GLY A 335 -2.90 -3.81 11.83
C GLY A 335 -4.17 -4.52 12.28
N ALA A 336 -4.34 -4.78 13.58
CA ALA A 336 -5.55 -5.35 14.15
C ALA A 336 -5.83 -4.82 15.56
N LEU A 337 -7.12 -4.84 15.96
CA LEU A 337 -7.53 -4.50 17.32
C LEU A 337 -7.50 -5.74 18.20
N ARG A 338 -6.30 -6.11 18.68
CA ARG A 338 -6.07 -7.28 19.55
C ARG A 338 -5.12 -6.93 20.71
N PRO A 339 -5.31 -7.53 21.90
CA PRO A 339 -4.39 -7.35 23.02
C PRO A 339 -2.91 -7.57 22.65
N GLY A 340 -2.03 -6.69 23.14
CA GLY A 340 -0.59 -6.70 22.88
C GLY A 340 -0.15 -5.93 21.64
N LEU A 341 -1.04 -5.68 20.68
CA LEU A 341 -0.72 -4.88 19.50
C LEU A 341 -0.67 -3.39 19.83
N ARG A 342 0.06 -2.64 19.01
CA ARG A 342 0.19 -1.19 19.09
C ARG A 342 -1.17 -0.53 18.91
N ALA A 343 -1.41 0.51 19.71
CA ALA A 343 -2.62 1.31 19.69
C ALA A 343 -2.59 2.29 18.51
N ASP A 344 -2.75 1.74 17.31
CA ASP A 344 -2.99 2.47 16.07
C ASP A 344 -4.46 2.29 15.70
N LEU A 345 -5.25 3.35 15.75
CA LEU A 345 -6.71 3.29 15.66
C LEU A 345 -7.27 4.41 14.78
N VAL A 346 -8.40 4.16 14.14
CA VAL A 346 -9.23 5.18 13.49
C VAL A 346 -10.64 5.15 14.08
N GLU A 347 -11.07 6.26 14.66
CA GLU A 347 -12.49 6.44 15.03
C GLU A 347 -13.24 7.04 13.85
N LEU A 348 -14.34 6.40 13.45
CA LEU A 348 -15.22 6.86 12.39
C LEU A 348 -16.63 7.13 12.93
N ASP A 349 -17.32 8.11 12.33
CA ASP A 349 -18.74 8.35 12.59
C ASP A 349 -19.64 7.29 11.91
N ALA A 350 -20.95 7.42 12.05
CA ALA A 350 -21.92 6.49 11.47
C ALA A 350 -21.86 6.46 9.92
N GLU A 351 -21.43 7.56 9.30
CA GLU A 351 -21.21 7.72 7.86
C GLU A 351 -19.79 7.32 7.42
N VAL A 352 -19.01 6.70 8.31
CA VAL A 352 -17.65 6.19 8.04
C VAL A 352 -16.67 7.32 7.67
N ARG A 353 -16.83 8.49 8.27
CA ARG A 353 -15.87 9.61 8.15
C ARG A 353 -14.97 9.65 9.37
N VAL A 354 -13.71 10.00 9.15
CA VAL A 354 -12.71 10.11 10.23
C VAL A 354 -13.11 11.18 11.23
N VAL A 355 -13.20 10.78 12.50
CA VAL A 355 -13.44 11.67 13.65
C VAL A 355 -12.12 12.02 14.31
N ARG A 356 -11.29 11.02 14.58
CA ARG A 356 -9.94 11.17 15.14
C ARG A 356 -9.09 9.94 14.85
N VAL A 357 -7.77 10.11 14.86
CA VAL A 357 -6.78 9.08 14.58
C VAL A 357 -5.85 8.96 15.78
N MET A 358 -5.52 7.73 16.15
CA MET A 358 -4.51 7.43 17.15
C MET A 358 -3.32 6.73 16.50
N LYS A 359 -2.12 7.17 16.80
CA LYS A 359 -0.87 6.50 16.41
C LYS A 359 -0.02 6.27 17.64
N SER A 360 0.39 5.03 17.87
CA SER A 360 1.19 4.63 19.03
C SER A 360 0.62 5.10 20.38
N GLY A 361 -0.70 5.04 20.55
CA GLY A 361 -1.37 5.45 21.79
C GLY A 361 -1.60 6.96 21.94
N GLU A 362 -1.23 7.78 20.97
CA GLU A 362 -1.43 9.24 21.00
C GLU A 362 -2.49 9.69 19.98
N TRP A 363 -3.46 10.49 20.44
CA TRP A 363 -4.46 11.12 19.57
C TRP A 363 -3.89 12.32 18.83
N ILE A 364 -4.33 12.49 17.58
CA ILE A 364 -3.94 13.57 16.67
C ILE A 364 -5.11 14.49 16.37
#